data_AF-A0A965PBQ2-F1
#
_entry.id   AF-A0A965PBQ2-F1
#
_cell.length_a   1.000
_cell.length_b   1.000
_cell.length_c   1.000
_cell.angle_alpha   90.00
_cell.angle_beta   90.00
_cell.angle_gamma   90.00
#
_symmetry.space_group_name_H-M   'P 1'
#
loop_
_entity.id
_entity.type
_entity.pdbx_description
1 polymer ?
#
loop_
_entity_poly.entity_id
_entity_poly.type
_entity_poly.pdbx_seq_one_letter_code
_entity_poly.pdbx_strand_id
1 'polypeptide(L)'
;MRWLLCFTVAFVGCVASLPNDTSITADLACETARMATVMRHEIAPAPKSDVCENCDGTGKIGDGRIVMQCPACKGTGKKPASVVKHPPVVLPCPDGKCRP
;
A
#
# COMPACT_ATOMS: atom_id res chain seq x y z
N MET A 1 45.53 5.31 5.46
CA MET A 1 45.39 5.50 3.99
C MET A 1 45.31 4.22 3.17
N ARG A 2 46.12 3.18 3.41
CA ARG A 2 46.19 2.00 2.50
C ARG A 2 44.86 1.22 2.38
N TRP A 3 44.13 1.06 3.48
CA TRP A 3 42.81 0.43 3.49
C TRP A 3 41.72 1.22 2.74
N LEU A 4 41.76 2.55 2.81
CA LEU A 4 40.82 3.40 2.07
C LEU A 4 41.03 3.24 0.55
N LEU A 5 42.28 3.18 0.10
CA LEU A 5 42.61 2.90 -1.31
C LEU A 5 42.09 1.53 -1.76
N CYS A 6 42.29 0.48 -0.96
CA CYS A 6 41.76 -0.86 -1.26
C CYS A 6 40.23 -0.86 -1.35
N PHE A 7 39.54 -0.21 -0.41
CA PHE A 7 38.08 -0.10 -0.46
C PHE A 7 37.63 0.69 -1.68
N THR A 8 38.26 1.81 -2.02
CA THR A 8 37.88 2.58 -3.22
C THR A 8 38.07 1.78 -4.51
N VAL A 9 39.14 1.00 -4.64
CA VAL A 9 39.37 0.16 -5.82
C VAL A 9 38.35 -0.99 -5.88
N ALA A 10 38.01 -1.60 -4.75
CA ALA A 10 36.98 -2.64 -4.68
C ALA A 10 35.59 -2.09 -5.05
N PHE A 11 35.19 -0.94 -4.50
CA PHE A 11 33.89 -0.34 -4.78
C PHE A 11 33.78 0.16 -6.24
N VAL A 12 34.81 0.82 -6.77
CA VAL A 12 34.80 1.31 -8.17
C VAL A 12 34.90 0.15 -9.17
N GLY A 13 35.71 -0.87 -8.87
CA GLY A 13 35.83 -2.08 -9.70
C GLY A 13 34.54 -2.89 -9.74
N CYS A 14 33.83 -2.99 -8.61
CA CYS A 14 32.52 -3.64 -8.57
C CYS A 14 31.47 -2.91 -9.42
N VAL A 15 31.46 -1.58 -9.44
CA VAL A 15 30.52 -0.78 -10.26
C VAL A 15 30.84 -0.89 -11.75
N ALA A 16 32.13 -0.89 -12.12
CA ALA A 16 32.56 -0.98 -13.53
C ALA A 16 32.39 -2.38 -14.15
N SER A 17 32.21 -3.42 -13.33
CA SER A 17 32.06 -4.81 -13.78
C SER A 17 30.60 -5.25 -13.93
N LEU A 18 29.63 -4.36 -13.62
CA LEU A 18 28.23 -4.68 -13.85
C LEU A 18 27.94 -4.64 -15.35
N PRO A 19 27.26 -5.67 -15.89
CA PRO A 19 26.74 -5.61 -17.24
C PRO A 19 25.77 -4.42 -17.35
N ASN A 20 26.07 -3.48 -18.25
CA ASN A 20 25.19 -2.35 -18.57
C ASN A 20 24.10 -2.80 -19.54
N ASP A 21 23.43 -3.91 -19.20
CA ASP A 21 22.37 -4.51 -20.00
C ASP A 21 21.01 -3.95 -19.55
N THR A 22 20.43 -3.10 -20.40
CA THR A 22 19.12 -2.48 -20.16
C THR A 22 17.98 -3.50 -20.11
N SER A 23 18.19 -4.72 -20.61
CA SER A 23 17.23 -5.83 -20.57
C SER A 23 17.02 -6.37 -19.16
N ILE A 24 18.08 -6.45 -18.35
CA ILE A 24 18.01 -6.96 -16.97
C ILE A 24 17.23 -5.96 -16.10
N THR A 25 17.51 -4.66 -16.26
CA THR A 25 16.77 -3.62 -15.55
C THR A 25 15.30 -3.58 -15.96
N ALA A 26 14.99 -3.86 -17.22
CA ALA A 26 13.62 -3.91 -17.72
C ALA A 26 12.84 -5.10 -17.14
N ASP A 27 13.44 -6.29 -17.09
CA ASP A 27 12.79 -7.49 -16.54
C ASP A 27 12.54 -7.33 -15.02
N LEU A 28 13.52 -6.80 -14.29
CA LEU A 28 13.36 -6.47 -12.88
C LEU A 28 12.25 -5.42 -12.66
N ALA A 29 12.19 -4.39 -13.50
CA ALA A 29 11.14 -3.37 -13.43
C ALA A 29 9.74 -3.97 -13.68
N CYS A 30 9.60 -4.89 -14.65
CA CYS A 30 8.35 -5.57 -14.94
C CYS A 30 7.89 -6.46 -13.78
N GLU A 31 8.77 -7.28 -13.21
CA GLU A 31 8.40 -8.16 -12.10
C GLU A 31 8.10 -7.37 -10.81
N THR A 32 8.86 -6.31 -10.53
CA THR A 32 8.56 -5.43 -9.38
C THR A 32 7.24 -4.68 -9.56
N ALA A 33 6.92 -4.21 -10.76
CA ALA A 33 5.62 -3.62 -11.07
C ALA A 33 4.49 -4.63 -10.89
N ARG A 34 4.66 -5.87 -11.35
CA ARG A 34 3.69 -6.96 -11.16
C ARG A 34 3.45 -7.22 -9.67
N MET A 35 4.51 -7.39 -8.88
CA MET A 35 4.37 -7.61 -7.43
C MET A 35 3.65 -6.43 -6.75
N ALA A 36 3.97 -5.18 -7.13
CA ALA A 36 3.29 -4.01 -6.59
C ALA A 36 1.79 -3.97 -6.92
N THR A 37 1.39 -4.41 -8.11
CA THR A 37 -0.04 -4.51 -8.48
C THR A 37 -0.75 -5.62 -7.71
N VAL A 38 -0.11 -6.79 -7.54
CA VAL A 38 -0.67 -7.90 -6.76
C VAL A 38 -0.87 -7.49 -5.31
N MET A 39 0.12 -6.84 -4.69
CA MET A 39 0.00 -6.34 -3.31
C MET A 39 -1.10 -5.30 -3.16
N ARG A 40 -1.32 -4.43 -4.16
CA ARG A 40 -2.43 -3.46 -4.13
C ARG A 40 -3.81 -4.11 -4.27
N HIS A 41 -3.88 -5.30 -4.85
CA HIS A 41 -5.11 -6.09 -4.95
C HIS A 41 -5.38 -6.94 -3.71
N GLU A 42 -4.47 -6.99 -2.73
CA GLU A 42 -4.77 -7.64 -1.47
C GLU A 42 -5.94 -6.93 -0.78
N ILE A 43 -7.01 -7.69 -0.57
CA ILE A 43 -8.20 -7.23 0.13
C ILE A 43 -7.79 -6.95 1.58
N ALA A 44 -7.93 -5.70 2.02
CA ALA A 44 -7.71 -5.35 3.41
C ALA A 44 -8.53 -6.29 4.31
N PRO A 45 -7.94 -6.84 5.39
CA PRO A 45 -8.63 -7.80 6.23
C PRO A 45 -9.92 -7.19 6.76
N ALA A 46 -11.00 -7.97 6.73
CA ALA A 46 -12.28 -7.54 7.29
C ALA A 46 -12.10 -7.12 8.76
N PRO A 47 -12.80 -6.08 9.24
CA PRO A 47 -12.74 -5.70 10.64
C PRO A 47 -13.17 -6.87 11.53
N LYS A 48 -12.40 -7.13 12.60
CA LYS A 48 -12.67 -8.24 13.54
C LYS A 48 -14.06 -8.15 14.22
N SER A 49 -14.65 -6.96 14.25
CA SER A 49 -15.98 -6.70 14.79
C SER A 49 -16.58 -5.48 14.08
N ASP A 50 -17.86 -5.60 13.72
CA ASP A 50 -18.64 -4.51 13.12
C ASP A 50 -19.12 -3.49 14.17
N VAL A 51 -18.92 -3.75 15.46
CA VAL A 51 -19.43 -2.92 16.55
C VAL A 51 -18.64 -1.62 16.64
N CYS A 52 -19.33 -0.48 16.64
CA CYS A 52 -18.70 0.82 16.86
C CYS A 52 -18.15 0.92 18.28
N GLU A 53 -16.83 1.08 18.41
CA GLU A 53 -16.11 1.18 19.70
C GLU A 53 -16.51 2.42 20.52
N ASN A 54 -17.05 3.46 19.88
CA ASN A 54 -17.40 4.71 20.56
C ASN A 54 -18.79 4.69 21.22
N CYS A 55 -19.64 3.72 20.88
CA CYS A 55 -20.97 3.59 21.46
C CYS A 55 -21.35 2.15 21.78
N ASP A 56 -20.38 1.24 21.73
CA ASP A 56 -20.54 -0.21 21.94
C ASP A 56 -21.74 -0.81 21.20
N GLY A 57 -22.00 -0.33 19.97
CA GLY A 57 -23.10 -0.83 19.14
C GLY A 57 -24.46 -0.18 19.35
N THR A 58 -24.62 0.67 20.37
CA THR A 58 -25.92 1.29 20.71
C THR A 58 -26.34 2.42 19.77
N GLY A 59 -25.38 3.00 19.04
CA GLY A 59 -25.62 4.16 18.16
C GLY A 59 -25.83 5.48 18.90
N LYS A 60 -25.78 5.48 20.23
CA LYS A 60 -26.04 6.65 21.08
C LYS A 60 -24.95 6.77 22.14
N ILE A 61 -24.65 8.00 22.53
CA ILE A 61 -23.65 8.31 23.56
C ILE A 61 -24.32 9.18 24.63
N GLY A 62 -24.08 8.85 25.88
CA GLY A 62 -24.46 9.66 27.03
C GLY A 62 -24.83 8.85 28.27
N ASP A 63 -24.75 9.49 29.43
CA ASP A 63 -24.96 8.89 30.76
C ASP A 63 -26.46 8.70 31.11
N GLY A 64 -27.29 8.37 30.12
CA GLY A 64 -28.73 8.14 30.27
C GLY A 64 -29.60 9.39 30.43
N ARG A 65 -29.04 10.54 30.86
CA ARG A 65 -29.79 11.82 30.99
C ARG A 65 -29.70 12.73 29.77
N ILE A 66 -28.56 12.76 29.10
CA ILE A 66 -28.36 13.51 27.85
C ILE A 66 -27.93 12.49 26.82
N VAL A 67 -28.80 12.20 25.86
CA VAL A 67 -28.56 11.18 24.84
C VAL A 67 -28.31 11.87 23.51
N MET A 68 -27.10 11.71 22.98
CA MET A 68 -26.72 12.26 21.68
C MET A 68 -26.45 11.12 20.70
N GLN A 69 -26.70 11.34 19.41
CA GLN A 69 -26.29 10.35 18.40
C GLN A 69 -24.78 10.22 18.39
N CYS A 70 -24.28 8.98 18.32
CA CYS A 70 -22.85 8.72 18.24
C CYS A 70 -22.29 9.37 16.96
N PRO A 71 -21.34 10.32 17.06
CA PRO A 71 -20.81 11.02 15.90
C PRO A 71 -19.93 10.12 15.02
N ALA A 72 -19.32 9.08 15.61
CA ALA A 72 -18.41 8.17 14.92
C ALA A 72 -19.14 7.21 13.96
N CYS A 73 -20.30 6.70 14.36
CA CYS A 73 -21.13 5.82 13.52
C CYS A 73 -22.38 6.50 12.97
N LYS A 74 -22.60 7.78 13.27
CA LYS A 74 -23.80 8.56 12.89
C LYS A 74 -25.11 7.85 13.27
N GLY A 75 -25.13 7.22 14.45
CA GLY A 75 -26.31 6.49 14.92
C GLY A 75 -26.46 5.05 14.41
N THR A 76 -25.59 4.56 13.53
CA THR A 76 -25.71 3.19 12.98
C THR A 76 -25.26 2.09 13.95
N GLY A 77 -24.52 2.44 15.00
CA GLY A 77 -23.93 1.48 15.93
C GLY A 77 -22.78 0.65 15.31
N LYS A 78 -22.46 0.84 14.03
CA LYS A 78 -21.46 0.03 13.32
C LYS A 78 -20.23 0.82 12.93
N LYS A 79 -19.09 0.13 12.80
CA LYS A 79 -17.90 0.73 12.19
C LYS A 79 -18.21 1.05 10.72
N PRO A 80 -17.79 2.21 10.20
CA PRO A 80 -17.91 2.47 8.77
C PRO A 80 -17.14 1.37 8.04
N ALA A 81 -17.83 0.66 7.14
CA ALA A 81 -17.16 -0.28 6.26
C ALA A 81 -16.03 0.49 5.57
N SER A 82 -14.79 -0.02 5.66
CA SER A 82 -13.72 0.42 4.78
C SER A 82 -14.09 -0.05 3.38
N VAL A 83 -14.98 0.71 2.73
CA VAL A 83 -15.23 0.57 1.31
C VAL A 83 -13.89 0.89 0.69
N VAL A 84 -13.18 -0.16 0.26
CA VAL A 84 -12.10 -0.01 -0.70
C VAL A 84 -12.79 0.55 -1.94
N LYS A 85 -12.91 1.88 -2.01
CA LYS A 85 -13.17 2.59 -3.25
C LYS A 85 -11.91 2.34 -4.07
N HIS A 86 -11.87 1.20 -4.75
CA HIS A 86 -10.95 1.03 -5.84
C HIS A 86 -11.20 2.24 -6.75
N PRO A 87 -10.24 3.16 -6.94
CA PRO A 87 -10.30 3.96 -8.14
C PRO A 87 -10.39 2.97 -9.31
N PRO A 88 -11.23 3.21 -10.34
CA PRO A 88 -11.21 2.40 -11.53
C PRO A 88 -9.75 2.39 -11.99
N VAL A 89 -9.12 1.21 -11.93
CA VAL A 89 -7.74 1.06 -12.36
C VAL A 89 -7.74 1.43 -13.83
N VAL A 90 -7.07 2.54 -14.13
CA VAL A 90 -6.80 2.98 -15.49
C VAL A 90 -6.13 1.82 -16.21
N LEU A 91 -6.67 1.50 -17.38
CA LEU A 91 -6.43 0.33 -18.19
C LEU A 91 -4.94 -0.07 -18.31
N PRO A 92 -4.66 -1.37 -18.55
CA PRO A 92 -3.38 -1.78 -19.11
C PRO A 92 -3.09 -0.94 -20.35
N CYS A 93 -1.84 -0.53 -20.51
CA CYS A 93 -1.36 0.28 -21.63
C CYS A 93 -2.09 -0.10 -22.93
N PRO A 94 -2.81 0.83 -23.58
CA PRO A 94 -3.73 0.52 -24.69
C PRO A 94 -3.05 -0.19 -25.88
N ASP A 95 -1.72 -0.08 -25.98
CA ASP A 95 -0.93 -0.63 -27.08
C ASP A 95 -0.01 -1.80 -26.68
N GLY A 96 -0.08 -2.29 -25.43
CA GLY A 96 0.80 -3.36 -24.93
C GLY A 96 2.30 -3.01 -24.96
N LYS A 97 2.64 -1.73 -25.14
CA LYS A 97 4.02 -1.23 -25.16
C LYS A 97 4.23 -0.29 -23.97
N CYS A 98 5.15 -0.65 -23.09
CA CYS A 98 5.80 0.32 -22.21
C CYS A 98 6.65 1.21 -23.11
N ARG A 99 6.33 2.51 -23.19
CA ARG A 99 7.11 3.49 -23.96
C ARG A 99 8.53 3.56 -23.33
N PRO A 100 9.61 3.66 -24.13
CA PRO A 100 10.98 3.69 -23.61
C PRO A 100 11.21 4.85 -22.64
#